data_AF-A0A2E6DW70-F1
#
_entry.id   AF-A0A2E6DW70-F1
#
_cell.length_a   1.000
_cell.length_b   1.000
_cell.length_c   1.000
_cell.angle_alpha   90.00
_cell.angle_beta   90.00
_cell.angle_gamma   90.00
#
_symmetry.space_group_name_H-M   'P 1'
#
loop_
_entity.id
_entity.type
_entity.pdbx_description
1 polymer ?
#
loop_
_entity_poly.entity_id
_entity_poly.type
_entity_poly.pdbx_seq_one_letter_code
_entity_poly.pdbx_strand_id
1 'polypeptide(L)'
;MRRITVFVLFLFLFANQPVQAEDSEASLLLPDLQWSKDVDIGYISTAPLVTQGLVIVKGGGDSSRDIDPTIVAYRADNGSEVWRATHPISTYNFEISPLEYIPAGTSPCSPA
;
A
#
# COMPACT_ATOMS: atom_id res chain seq x y z
N MET A 1 -37.84 -54.20 -10.56
CA MET A 1 -36.53 -54.17 -9.84
C MET A 1 -35.38 -53.69 -10.72
N ARG A 2 -35.16 -54.21 -11.95
CA ARG A 2 -34.08 -53.76 -12.88
C ARG A 2 -34.02 -52.24 -13.14
N ARG A 3 -35.17 -51.57 -13.30
CA ARG A 3 -35.23 -50.12 -13.56
C ARG A 3 -34.79 -49.27 -12.36
N ILE A 4 -35.07 -49.71 -11.15
CA ILE A 4 -34.70 -49.01 -9.91
C ILE A 4 -33.19 -49.12 -9.68
N THR A 5 -32.62 -50.32 -9.90
CA THR A 5 -31.17 -50.54 -9.79
C THR A 5 -30.37 -49.66 -10.76
N VAL A 6 -30.84 -49.53 -12.01
CA VAL A 6 -30.21 -48.65 -13.00
C VAL A 6 -30.30 -47.18 -12.58
N PHE A 7 -31.43 -46.76 -12.03
CA PHE A 7 -31.63 -45.38 -11.59
C PHE A 7 -30.73 -45.03 -10.39
N VAL A 8 -30.59 -45.94 -9.43
CA VAL A 8 -29.69 -45.78 -8.28
C VAL A 8 -28.22 -45.76 -8.71
N LEU A 9 -27.84 -46.62 -9.67
CA LEU A 9 -26.48 -46.60 -10.23
C LEU A 9 -26.18 -45.27 -10.93
N PHE A 10 -27.16 -44.73 -11.68
CA PHE A 10 -27.03 -43.43 -12.33
C PHE A 10 -26.84 -42.29 -11.33
N LEU A 11 -27.62 -42.29 -10.24
CA LEU A 11 -27.47 -41.32 -9.15
C LEU A 11 -26.09 -41.40 -8.49
N PHE A 12 -25.57 -42.62 -8.26
CA PHE A 12 -24.23 -42.80 -7.73
C PHE A 12 -23.13 -42.31 -8.67
N LEU A 13 -23.30 -42.45 -9.99
CA LEU A 13 -22.34 -41.95 -10.98
C LEU A 13 -22.34 -40.41 -11.06
N PHE A 14 -23.49 -39.77 -10.90
CA PHE A 14 -23.59 -38.30 -10.86
C PHE A 14 -23.10 -37.71 -9.53
N ALA A 15 -23.25 -38.44 -8.41
CA ALA A 15 -22.78 -37.98 -7.11
C ALA A 15 -21.25 -38.04 -6.94
N ASN A 16 -20.54 -38.80 -7.80
CA ASN A 16 -19.07 -38.93 -7.78
C ASN A 16 -18.37 -38.05 -8.83
N GLN A 17 -19.03 -37.00 -9.34
CA GLN A 17 -18.33 -36.00 -10.14
C GLN A 17 -17.28 -35.33 -9.23
N PRO A 18 -15.98 -35.38 -9.55
CA PRO A 18 -14.97 -34.68 -8.76
C PRO A 18 -15.29 -33.18 -8.86
N VAL A 19 -15.71 -32.57 -7.75
CA VAL A 19 -15.80 -31.11 -7.67
C VAL A 19 -14.35 -30.63 -7.67
N GLN A 20 -13.89 -30.12 -8.81
CA GLN A 20 -12.62 -29.43 -8.84
C GLN A 20 -12.87 -28.07 -8.19
N ALA A 21 -12.23 -27.83 -7.05
CA ALA A 21 -12.07 -26.47 -6.57
C ALA A 21 -11.22 -25.76 -7.63
N GLU A 22 -11.84 -24.82 -8.34
CA GLU A 22 -11.10 -23.92 -9.21
C GLU A 22 -10.36 -22.97 -8.28
N ASP A 23 -9.06 -23.20 -8.09
CA ASP A 23 -8.13 -22.20 -7.57
C ASP A 23 -8.07 -21.06 -8.59
N SER A 24 -9.15 -20.29 -8.67
CA SER A 24 -9.16 -18.95 -9.24
C SER A 24 -8.42 -18.04 -8.26
N GLU A 25 -7.12 -18.32 -8.08
CA GLU A 25 -6.13 -17.29 -7.86
C GLU A 25 -6.23 -16.41 -9.11
N ALA A 26 -7.21 -15.49 -9.13
CA ALA A 26 -7.31 -14.47 -10.15
C ALA A 26 -5.93 -13.84 -10.17
N SER A 27 -5.11 -14.17 -11.16
CA SER A 27 -3.72 -13.76 -11.18
C SER A 27 -3.77 -12.25 -11.12
N LEU A 28 -3.46 -11.69 -9.95
CA LEU A 28 -3.49 -10.25 -9.74
C LEU A 28 -2.33 -9.72 -10.56
N LEU A 29 -2.57 -9.49 -11.84
CA LEU A 29 -1.66 -8.81 -12.73
C LEU A 29 -1.61 -7.38 -12.22
N LEU A 30 -0.64 -7.14 -11.33
CA LEU A 30 -0.29 -5.80 -10.91
C LEU A 30 0.21 -5.04 -12.15
N PRO A 31 -0.12 -3.75 -12.27
CA PRO A 31 0.45 -2.92 -13.31
C PRO A 31 1.98 -2.89 -13.18
N ASP A 32 2.66 -2.61 -14.29
CA ASP A 32 4.10 -2.43 -14.29
C ASP A 32 4.51 -1.32 -13.30
N LEU A 33 5.70 -1.48 -12.70
CA LEU A 33 6.28 -0.49 -11.82
C LEU A 33 6.50 0.83 -12.58
N GLN A 34 5.79 1.90 -12.16
CA GLN A 34 5.88 3.20 -12.82
C GLN A 34 7.22 3.92 -12.55
N TRP A 35 7.65 3.94 -11.29
CA TRP A 35 8.93 4.51 -10.88
C TRP A 35 9.33 4.00 -9.50
N SER A 36 10.62 4.13 -9.18
CA SER A 36 11.21 3.82 -7.88
C SER A 36 12.18 4.93 -7.47
N LYS A 37 12.31 5.17 -6.16
CA LYS A 37 13.15 6.24 -5.62
C LYS A 37 13.83 5.79 -4.34
N ASP A 38 15.14 6.01 -4.29
CA ASP A 38 15.87 6.10 -3.02
C ASP A 38 15.79 7.55 -2.54
N VAL A 39 15.25 7.74 -1.33
CA VAL A 39 14.83 9.06 -0.81
C VAL A 39 15.88 9.65 0.13
N ASP A 40 16.75 8.80 0.68
CA ASP A 40 17.80 9.12 1.67
C ASP A 40 17.31 9.97 2.85
N ILE A 41 16.28 9.46 3.55
CA ILE A 41 15.64 10.15 4.71
C ILE A 41 15.56 9.25 5.96
N GLY A 42 16.40 8.22 6.01
CA GLY A 42 16.39 7.24 7.09
C GLY A 42 15.21 6.28 7.00
N TYR A 43 14.71 5.83 8.15
CA TYR A 43 13.67 4.80 8.23
C TYR A 43 12.29 5.35 7.86
N ILE A 44 11.64 4.71 6.89
CA ILE A 44 10.23 4.94 6.55
C ILE A 44 9.39 3.94 7.35
N SER A 45 8.75 4.41 8.41
CA SER A 45 7.96 3.61 9.36
C SER A 45 6.44 3.69 9.12
N THR A 46 6.01 4.57 8.21
CA THR A 46 4.60 4.85 7.93
C THR A 46 4.29 4.80 6.44
N ALA A 47 3.03 4.54 6.10
CA ALA A 47 2.58 4.53 4.72
C ALA A 47 2.69 5.95 4.11
N PRO A 48 3.16 6.08 2.85
CA PRO A 48 3.12 7.35 2.14
C PRO A 48 1.69 7.88 2.00
N LEU A 49 1.54 9.21 2.04
CA LEU A 49 0.29 9.88 1.74
C LEU A 49 0.23 10.19 0.24
N VAL A 50 -0.78 9.65 -0.45
CA VAL A 50 -1.02 9.96 -1.87
C VAL A 50 -2.23 10.90 -1.98
N THR A 51 -1.99 12.14 -2.38
CA THR A 51 -3.04 13.15 -2.49
C THR A 51 -2.67 14.23 -3.50
N GLN A 52 -3.65 14.82 -4.18
CA GLN A 52 -3.46 15.96 -5.08
C GLN A 52 -2.35 15.75 -6.15
N GLY A 53 -2.18 14.52 -6.65
CA GLY A 53 -1.14 14.18 -7.64
C GLY A 53 0.28 14.07 -7.06
N LEU A 54 0.42 14.04 -5.74
CA LEU A 54 1.68 13.87 -5.02
C LEU A 54 1.72 12.53 -4.28
N VAL A 55 2.93 11.99 -4.16
CA VAL A 55 3.29 10.95 -3.19
C VAL A 55 4.18 11.61 -2.13
N ILE A 56 3.69 11.71 -0.91
CA ILE A 56 4.36 12.37 0.21
C ILE A 56 4.87 11.29 1.15
N VAL A 57 6.18 11.28 1.37
CA VAL A 57 6.88 10.28 2.18
C VAL A 57 7.53 10.96 3.37
N LYS A 58 7.40 10.36 4.55
CA LYS A 58 8.04 10.81 5.79
C LYS A 58 9.03 9.76 6.26
N GLY A 59 10.24 10.22 6.59
CA GLY A 59 11.31 9.41 7.16
C GLY A 59 11.63 9.91 8.56
N GLY A 60 11.83 8.97 9.48
CA GLY A 60 12.17 9.25 10.88
C GLY A 60 13.63 9.64 11.11
N GLY A 61 14.45 9.74 10.06
CA GLY A 61 15.89 9.96 10.18
C GLY A 61 16.67 8.69 10.53
N ASP A 62 17.97 8.85 10.75
CA ASP A 62 18.91 7.82 11.16
C ASP A 62 20.15 8.47 11.82
N SER A 63 20.18 8.49 13.16
CA SER A 63 21.33 9.07 13.90
C SER A 63 22.64 8.33 13.70
N SER A 64 22.62 7.06 13.31
CA SER A 64 23.87 6.33 13.08
C SER A 64 24.59 6.79 11.80
N ARG A 65 23.86 7.48 10.92
CA ARG A 65 24.34 8.01 9.64
C ARG A 65 24.20 9.54 9.54
N ASP A 66 23.93 10.23 10.64
CA ASP A 66 23.69 11.68 10.70
C ASP A 66 22.59 12.16 9.72
N ILE A 67 21.49 11.40 9.61
CA ILE A 67 20.35 11.75 8.77
C ILE A 67 19.21 12.30 9.62
N ASP A 68 18.84 13.55 9.36
CA ASP A 68 17.73 14.21 10.02
C ASP A 68 16.37 13.71 9.50
N PRO A 69 15.33 13.64 10.37
CA PRO A 69 13.97 13.37 9.95
C PRO A 69 13.53 14.32 8.85
N THR A 70 12.91 13.79 7.80
CA THR A 70 12.61 14.56 6.59
C THR A 70 11.31 14.10 5.96
N ILE A 71 10.55 15.05 5.43
CA ILE A 71 9.36 14.80 4.61
C ILE A 71 9.68 15.26 3.19
N VAL A 72 9.33 14.44 2.20
CA VAL A 72 9.57 14.71 0.78
C VAL A 72 8.30 14.45 -0.01
N ALA A 73 8.02 15.29 -1.00
CA ALA A 73 6.94 15.07 -1.95
C ALA A 73 7.48 14.82 -3.36
N TYR A 74 6.92 13.82 -4.01
CA TYR A 74 7.17 13.47 -5.40
C TYR A 74 5.90 13.64 -6.23
N ARG A 75 6.03 13.99 -7.51
CA ARG A 75 4.89 13.89 -8.43
C ARG A 75 4.54 12.41 -8.64
N ALA A 76 3.26 12.08 -8.52
CA ALA A 76 2.80 10.70 -8.59
C ALA A 76 2.98 10.07 -9.98
N ASP A 77 2.98 10.87 -11.05
CA ASP A 77 3.07 10.39 -12.44
C ASP A 77 4.49 10.02 -12.87
N ASN A 78 5.53 10.67 -12.33
CA ASN A 78 6.90 10.50 -12.82
C ASN A 78 7.99 10.40 -11.74
N GLY A 79 7.62 10.50 -10.45
CA GLY A 79 8.58 10.40 -9.34
C GLY A 79 9.54 11.58 -9.21
N SER A 80 9.29 12.73 -9.87
CA SER A 80 10.12 13.93 -9.72
C SER A 80 9.87 14.60 -8.37
N GLU A 81 10.94 14.98 -7.65
CA GLU A 81 10.82 15.69 -6.37
C GLU A 81 10.20 17.08 -6.59
N VAL A 82 9.21 17.43 -5.77
CA VAL A 82 8.52 18.73 -5.79
C VAL A 82 9.03 19.62 -4.67
N TRP A 83 9.12 19.08 -3.46
CA TRP A 83 9.64 19.79 -2.30
C TRP A 83 10.16 18.81 -1.25
N ARG A 84 11.00 19.34 -0.35
CA ARG A 84 11.62 18.64 0.77
C ARG A 84 11.64 19.54 1.99
N ALA A 85 11.31 18.98 3.15
CA ALA A 85 11.35 19.65 4.44
C ALA A 85 12.06 18.76 5.47
N THR A 86 13.23 19.20 5.92
CA THR A 86 14.03 18.52 6.93
C THR A 86 13.80 19.15 8.30
N HIS A 87 13.68 18.32 9.34
CA HIS A 87 13.46 18.73 10.71
C HIS A 87 14.69 18.43 11.58
N PRO A 88 15.71 19.31 11.58
CA PRO A 88 17.02 19.05 12.20
C PRO A 88 17.02 19.15 13.73
N ILE A 89 15.89 19.53 14.33
CA ILE A 89 15.79 19.76 15.78
C ILE A 89 15.30 18.51 16.51
N SER A 90 14.77 17.51 15.79
CA SER A 90 14.27 16.29 16.43
C SER A 90 15.40 15.59 17.19
N THR A 91 15.21 15.41 18.49
CA THR A 91 16.10 14.59 19.32
C THR A 91 15.68 13.12 19.30
N TYR A 92 14.57 12.78 18.63
CA TYR A 92 14.03 11.44 18.52
C TYR A 92 14.02 11.03 17.03
N ASN A 93 14.91 10.12 16.66
CA ASN A 93 15.03 9.56 15.30
C ASN A 93 13.99 8.48 15.01
N PHE A 94 12.79 8.63 15.58
CA PHE A 94 11.75 7.63 15.48
C PHE A 94 10.39 8.31 15.51
N GLU A 95 10.05 8.96 14.41
CA GLU A 95 8.67 9.33 14.20
C GLU A 95 7.89 8.16 13.59
N ILE A 96 6.79 7.78 14.25
CA ILE A 96 5.84 6.75 13.81
C ILE A 96 4.43 7.30 13.55
N SER A 97 4.22 8.61 13.66
CA SER A 97 2.91 9.21 13.43
C SER A 97 2.54 9.13 11.94
N PRO A 98 1.32 8.70 11.60
CA PRO A 98 0.88 8.64 10.21
C PRO A 98 0.77 10.05 9.62
N LEU A 99 0.96 10.15 8.31
CA LEU A 99 0.64 11.37 7.57
C LEU A 99 -0.87 11.44 7.35
N GLU A 100 -1.49 12.54 7.78
CA GLU A 100 -2.91 12.80 7.57
C GLU A 100 -3.11 13.99 6.65
N TYR A 101 -4.01 13.83 5.68
CA TYR A 101 -4.45 14.95 4.85
C TYR A 101 -5.61 15.67 5.54
N ILE A 102 -5.40 16.95 5.86
CA ILE A 102 -6.43 17.82 6.44
C ILE A 102 -6.90 18.79 5.36
N PRO A 103 -8.16 18.71 4.88
CA PRO A 103 -8.70 19.66 3.92
C PRO A 103 -8.73 21.09 4.48
N ALA A 104 -8.60 22.08 3.60
CA ALA A 104 -8.73 23.49 3.96
C ALA A 104 -10.04 23.77 4.70
N GLY A 105 -9.98 24.54 5.79
CA GLY A 105 -11.17 24.97 6.56
C GLY A 105 -11.83 23.92 7.45
N THR A 106 -11.28 22.69 7.55
CA THR A 106 -11.88 21.61 8.39
C THR A 106 -11.33 21.55 9.81
N SER A 107 -10.23 22.25 10.10
CA SER A 107 -9.54 22.25 11.40
C SER A 107 -9.18 23.67 11.83
N PRO A 108 -9.17 23.98 13.14
CA PRO A 108 -8.72 25.28 13.67
C PRO A 108 -7.31 25.69 13.23
N CYS A 109 -6.46 24.72 12.88
CA CYS A 109 -5.09 24.93 12.42
C CYS A 109 -4.94 24.88 10.89
N SER A 110 -6.04 24.80 10.13
CA SER A 110 -5.98 24.75 8.67
C SER A 110 -5.71 26.16 8.13
N PRO A 111 -4.73 26.35 7.23
CA PRO A 111 -4.55 27.64 6.57
C PRO A 111 -5.83 28.05 5.83
N ALA A 112 -6.15 29.35 5.89
CA ALA A 112 -7.32 29.94 5.27
C ALA A 112 -7.32 29.81 3.74
#